data_AF-A0A136N7N2-F1
#
_entry.id   AF-A0A136N7N2-F1
#
_cell.length_a   1.000
_cell.length_b   1.000
_cell.length_c   1.000
_cell.angle_alpha   90.00
_cell.angle_beta   90.00
_cell.angle_gamma   90.00
#
_symmetry.space_group_name_H-M   'P 1'
#
loop_
_entity.id
_entity.type
_entity.pdbx_description
1 polymer ?
#
loop_
_entity_poly.entity_id
_entity_poly.type
_entity_poly.pdbx_seq_one_letter_code
_entity_poly.pdbx_strand_id
1 'polypeptide(L)'
;MSQNELYILRGNKIILPTNKWIEEREISDYNEQNKDNLIGFYTEKFQEFEKELDEIKSDFDKSDDKIKFAGLISRKKNYLTTIKAIGDFEKPLVLIENIEEVIKKEIEQNLTQKKAICEEAEKLLHSNDLKLATDQLRELQKRMKDLKVVPDIQDEELRNQFEKIKDEFFKMKQEIHDQFSQELLDNLAKKIEICEAAEALQHSTDWKKTSLAYNELNEEWKKVGIIPKHRGEELWFRFNTAKDIFFNNKKNHFNEIKSEQEQNLQLKLTLIEKANALKDSTEWKATSEAFAQLLEEWKKIGRVPFEKSEEIWAQFCEIKNYFFKNKDAHYTNVKSQLEDNYAKKWQSLNMQKNCKTQTILTKALPNSPTCLKNGNS
;
A
#
# COMPACT_ATOMS: atom_id res chain seq x y z
N MET A 1 70.38 55.91 11.98
CA MET A 1 71.06 54.60 12.02
C MET A 1 71.89 54.53 10.75
N SER A 2 73.19 54.29 10.91
CA SER A 2 74.25 54.57 9.93
C SER A 2 74.08 53.81 8.63
N GLN A 3 74.62 54.37 7.53
CA GLN A 3 74.84 53.65 6.27
C GLN A 3 75.41 52.26 6.59
N ASN A 4 74.61 51.23 6.34
CA ASN A 4 75.00 49.83 6.54
C ASN A 4 76.31 49.59 5.80
N GLU A 5 77.38 49.28 6.55
CA GLU A 5 78.56 48.67 5.96
C GLU A 5 78.11 47.33 5.35
N LEU A 6 77.91 47.30 4.03
CA LEU A 6 77.47 46.10 3.29
C LEU A 6 78.42 44.90 3.49
N TYR A 7 79.62 45.17 4.00
CA TYR A 7 80.64 44.21 4.40
C TYR A 7 81.54 44.84 5.47
N ILE A 8 82.12 44.01 6.34
CA ILE A 8 83.13 44.38 7.33
C ILE A 8 84.47 43.80 6.88
N LEU A 9 85.55 44.59 6.99
CA LEU A 9 86.92 44.11 6.78
C LEU A 9 87.56 43.86 8.15
N ARG A 10 87.89 42.61 8.48
CA ARG A 10 88.54 42.25 9.75
C ARG A 10 89.79 41.41 9.46
N GLY A 11 90.98 42.01 9.60
CA GLY A 11 92.22 41.38 9.15
C GLY A 11 92.29 41.29 7.63
N ASN A 12 92.62 40.11 7.08
CA ASN A 12 92.61 39.85 5.63
C ASN A 12 91.28 39.25 5.14
N LYS A 13 90.18 39.45 5.87
CA LYS A 13 88.89 38.80 5.60
C LYS A 13 87.79 39.80 5.28
N ILE A 14 86.96 39.43 4.30
CA ILE A 14 85.69 40.09 4.00
C ILE A 14 84.59 39.33 4.73
N ILE A 15 83.90 40.03 5.63
CA ILE A 15 82.86 39.48 6.49
C ILE A 15 81.53 40.13 6.12
N LEU A 16 80.48 39.33 6.00
CA LEU A 16 79.11 39.83 5.94
C LEU A 16 78.61 40.08 7.36
N PRO A 17 78.16 41.29 7.71
CA PRO A 17 77.62 41.58 9.03
C PRO A 17 76.34 40.77 9.29
N THR A 18 76.08 40.49 10.57
CA THR A 18 74.81 39.89 10.98
C THR A 18 73.63 40.84 10.71
N ASN A 19 72.50 40.28 10.30
CA ASN A 19 71.21 40.95 10.27
C ASN A 19 70.13 40.05 10.91
N LYS A 20 68.85 40.44 10.82
CA LYS A 20 67.72 39.70 11.39
C LYS A 20 67.61 38.24 10.90
N TRP A 21 68.12 37.92 9.70
CA TRP A 21 67.94 36.63 9.04
C TRP A 21 69.24 35.85 8.81
N ILE A 22 70.37 36.53 8.80
CA ILE A 22 71.68 35.99 8.43
C ILE A 22 72.66 36.30 9.56
N GLU A 23 73.33 35.27 10.06
CA GLU A 23 74.42 35.43 11.03
C GLU A 23 75.68 36.00 10.37
N GLU A 24 76.57 36.61 11.17
CA GLU A 24 77.87 37.07 10.68
C GLU A 24 78.62 35.90 10.03
N ARG A 25 79.09 36.09 8.78
CA ARG A 25 79.78 35.02 8.04
C ARG A 25 80.94 35.55 7.20
N GLU A 26 81.97 34.74 7.06
CA GLU A 26 83.11 35.03 6.21
C GLU A 26 82.82 34.70 4.74
N ILE A 27 83.06 35.66 3.85
CA ILE A 27 82.86 35.50 2.40
C ILE A 27 84.14 34.95 1.76
N SER A 28 85.25 35.68 1.92
CA SER A 28 86.57 35.35 1.36
C SER A 28 87.72 36.07 2.08
N ASP A 29 88.92 35.52 1.96
CA ASP A 29 90.16 36.23 2.24
C ASP A 29 90.53 37.19 1.08
N TYR A 30 91.23 38.28 1.37
CA TYR A 30 91.73 39.25 0.39
C TYR A 30 93.19 39.66 0.65
N ASN A 31 93.85 40.18 -0.38
CA ASN A 31 95.12 40.90 -0.31
C ASN A 31 94.95 42.32 -0.89
N GLU A 32 95.89 43.24 -0.65
CA GLU A 32 95.74 44.64 -1.08
C GLU A 32 95.62 44.82 -2.60
N GLN A 33 96.09 43.87 -3.41
CA GLN A 33 96.05 43.95 -4.87
C GLN A 33 94.73 43.43 -5.47
N ASN A 34 94.02 42.52 -4.79
CA ASN A 34 92.83 41.85 -5.31
C ASN A 34 91.52 42.25 -4.60
N LYS A 35 91.62 43.04 -3.52
CA LYS A 35 90.51 43.46 -2.67
C LYS A 35 89.33 44.04 -3.45
N ASP A 36 89.60 45.07 -4.26
CA ASP A 36 88.52 45.79 -4.98
C ASP A 36 87.86 44.92 -6.04
N ASN A 37 88.64 44.03 -6.68
CA ASN A 37 88.11 43.06 -7.65
C ASN A 37 87.21 42.01 -6.98
N LEU A 38 87.59 41.51 -5.79
CA LEU A 38 86.77 40.56 -5.03
C LEU A 38 85.47 41.20 -4.55
N ILE A 39 85.53 42.43 -4.05
CA ILE A 39 84.33 43.18 -3.65
C ILE A 39 83.42 43.39 -4.86
N GLY A 40 83.96 43.85 -5.99
CA GLY A 40 83.21 44.02 -7.24
C GLY A 40 82.53 42.73 -7.70
N PHE A 41 83.28 41.61 -7.71
CA PHE A 41 82.74 40.29 -8.08
C PHE A 41 81.58 39.84 -7.18
N TYR A 42 81.72 39.98 -5.86
CA TYR A 42 80.67 39.58 -4.92
C TYR A 42 79.47 40.54 -4.93
N THR A 43 79.68 41.81 -5.29
CA THR A 43 78.59 42.78 -5.50
C THR A 43 77.84 42.51 -6.80
N GLU A 44 78.53 42.22 -7.91
CA GLU A 44 77.91 41.85 -9.18
C GLU A 44 77.06 40.58 -9.03
N LYS A 45 77.60 39.56 -8.34
CA LYS A 45 76.86 38.35 -8.01
C LYS A 45 75.60 38.60 -7.16
N PHE A 46 75.61 39.60 -6.30
CA PHE A 46 74.41 40.01 -5.55
C PHE A 46 73.37 40.65 -6.48
N GLN A 47 73.80 41.55 -7.35
CA GLN A 47 72.94 42.23 -8.33
C GLN A 47 72.29 41.25 -9.31
N GLU A 48 73.02 40.21 -9.74
CA GLU A 48 72.46 39.13 -10.55
C GLU A 48 71.32 38.42 -9.82
N PHE A 49 71.50 38.10 -8.53
CA PHE A 49 70.46 37.48 -7.72
C PHE A 49 69.25 38.42 -7.52
N GLU A 50 69.46 39.70 -7.28
CA GLU A 50 68.37 40.69 -7.18
C GLU A 50 67.55 40.73 -8.47
N LYS A 51 68.22 40.77 -9.63
CA LYS A 51 67.56 40.76 -10.92
C LYS A 51 66.73 39.50 -11.15
N GLU A 52 67.27 38.32 -10.81
CA GLU A 52 66.51 37.06 -10.88
C GLU A 52 65.27 37.10 -9.95
N LEU A 53 65.40 37.69 -8.77
CA LEU A 53 64.30 37.79 -7.82
C LEU A 53 63.22 38.77 -8.29
N ASP A 54 63.61 39.88 -8.93
CA ASP A 54 62.69 40.85 -9.55
C ASP A 54 61.93 40.23 -10.73
N GLU A 55 62.59 39.41 -11.56
CA GLU A 55 61.96 38.64 -12.62
C GLU A 55 60.92 37.66 -12.04
N ILE A 56 61.30 36.91 -10.99
CA ILE A 56 60.37 36.01 -10.27
C ILE A 56 59.20 36.79 -9.68
N LYS A 57 59.42 37.99 -9.13
CA LYS A 57 58.35 38.84 -8.60
C LYS A 57 57.41 39.30 -9.70
N SER A 58 57.94 39.71 -10.85
CA SER A 58 57.14 40.09 -12.02
C SER A 58 56.25 38.95 -12.50
N ASP A 59 56.81 37.74 -12.59
CA ASP A 59 56.07 36.53 -12.98
C ASP A 59 55.06 36.11 -11.91
N PHE A 60 55.43 36.25 -10.64
CA PHE A 60 54.54 36.03 -9.50
C PHE A 60 53.33 36.95 -9.59
N ASP A 61 53.52 38.25 -9.84
CA ASP A 61 52.44 39.23 -9.91
C ASP A 61 51.49 38.97 -11.08
N LYS A 62 52.02 38.56 -12.23
CA LYS A 62 51.23 38.24 -13.43
C LYS A 62 50.49 36.90 -13.38
N SER A 63 50.95 35.97 -12.55
CA SER A 63 50.38 34.61 -12.49
C SER A 63 49.12 34.56 -11.64
N ASP A 64 48.06 33.91 -12.12
CA ASP A 64 46.88 33.62 -11.29
C ASP A 64 47.16 32.52 -10.24
N ASP A 65 48.07 31.60 -10.55
CA ASP A 65 48.50 30.55 -9.62
C ASP A 65 49.74 31.03 -8.87
N LYS A 66 49.54 31.54 -7.65
CA LYS A 66 50.62 31.98 -6.76
C LYS A 66 51.30 30.79 -6.07
N ILE A 67 50.57 29.70 -5.84
CA ILE A 67 51.02 28.54 -5.06
C ILE A 67 52.16 27.80 -5.76
N LYS A 68 52.16 27.76 -7.11
CA LYS A 68 53.26 27.15 -7.88
C LYS A 68 54.65 27.73 -7.58
N PHE A 69 54.73 28.97 -7.06
CA PHE A 69 55.99 29.61 -6.70
C PHE A 69 56.53 29.20 -5.34
N ALA A 70 55.75 28.53 -4.47
CA ALA A 70 56.14 28.19 -3.11
C ALA A 70 57.50 27.48 -3.03
N GLY A 71 57.68 26.44 -3.84
CA GLY A 71 58.94 25.69 -3.91
C GLY A 71 60.10 26.47 -4.54
N LEU A 72 59.83 27.40 -5.45
CA LEU A 72 60.86 28.27 -6.04
C LEU A 72 61.34 29.31 -5.04
N ILE A 73 60.41 30.00 -4.37
CA ILE A 73 60.70 31.03 -3.36
C ILE A 73 61.44 30.44 -2.17
N SER A 74 61.01 29.27 -1.68
CA SER A 74 61.72 28.55 -0.61
C SER A 74 63.17 28.22 -1.00
N ARG A 75 63.40 27.77 -2.25
CA ARG A 75 64.76 27.52 -2.77
C ARG A 75 65.58 28.81 -2.87
N LYS A 76 64.99 29.91 -3.35
CA LYS A 76 65.67 31.21 -3.43
C LYS A 76 66.02 31.77 -2.05
N LYS A 77 65.14 31.61 -1.06
CA LYS A 77 65.39 31.96 0.34
C LYS A 77 66.60 31.21 0.91
N ASN A 78 66.63 29.88 0.72
CA ASN A 78 67.75 29.04 1.17
C ASN A 78 69.06 29.35 0.43
N TYR A 79 68.98 29.70 -0.85
CA TYR A 79 70.16 30.14 -1.59
C TYR A 79 70.68 31.50 -1.08
N LEU A 80 69.79 32.45 -0.82
CA LEU A 80 70.15 33.77 -0.31
C LEU A 80 70.82 33.70 1.08
N THR A 81 70.38 32.78 1.94
CA THR A 81 71.01 32.56 3.25
C THR A 81 72.38 31.89 3.16
N THR A 82 72.77 31.30 2.01
CA THR A 82 74.04 30.58 1.83
C THR A 82 74.99 31.22 0.81
N ILE A 83 74.51 32.14 -0.03
CA ILE A 83 75.29 32.77 -1.08
C ILE A 83 76.44 33.63 -0.54
N LYS A 84 77.63 33.44 -1.10
CA LYS A 84 78.76 34.36 -0.92
C LYS A 84 78.58 35.55 -1.87
N ALA A 85 78.08 36.67 -1.36
CA ALA A 85 77.83 37.91 -2.10
C ALA A 85 77.84 39.11 -1.14
N ILE A 86 78.00 40.33 -1.67
CA ILE A 86 78.06 41.59 -0.90
C ILE A 86 76.94 42.50 -1.40
N GLY A 87 75.99 42.84 -0.53
CA GLY A 87 74.85 43.68 -0.90
C GLY A 87 73.83 43.84 0.23
N ASP A 88 72.70 44.46 -0.10
CA ASP A 88 71.61 44.75 0.83
C ASP A 88 70.64 43.55 0.93
N PHE A 89 71.02 42.54 1.71
CA PHE A 89 70.24 41.31 1.87
C PHE A 89 68.84 41.55 2.47
N GLU A 90 68.62 42.65 3.18
CA GLU A 90 67.34 42.95 3.82
C GLU A 90 66.22 43.11 2.79
N LYS A 91 66.48 43.80 1.68
CA LYS A 91 65.47 44.01 0.63
C LYS A 91 64.97 42.72 -0.01
N PRO A 92 65.82 41.82 -0.56
CA PRO A 92 65.38 40.54 -1.09
C PRO A 92 64.69 39.64 -0.07
N LEU A 93 65.13 39.66 1.20
CA LEU A 93 64.52 38.86 2.26
C LEU A 93 63.11 39.34 2.60
N VAL A 94 62.89 40.66 2.72
CA VAL A 94 61.56 41.24 2.92
C VAL A 94 60.66 40.93 1.72
N LEU A 95 61.18 41.01 0.49
CA LEU A 95 60.43 40.65 -0.71
C LEU A 95 59.99 39.18 -0.68
N ILE A 96 60.90 38.27 -0.33
CA ILE A 96 60.61 36.84 -0.18
C ILE A 96 59.56 36.59 0.92
N GLU A 97 59.70 37.21 2.10
CA GLU A 97 58.72 37.09 3.19
C GLU A 97 57.32 37.54 2.75
N ASN A 98 57.22 38.65 2.02
CA ASN A 98 55.95 39.15 1.49
C ASN A 98 55.31 38.15 0.49
N ILE A 99 56.11 37.56 -0.40
CA ILE A 99 55.63 36.55 -1.35
C ILE A 99 55.16 35.29 -0.59
N GLU A 100 55.94 34.82 0.39
CA GLU A 100 55.59 33.68 1.23
C GLU A 100 54.27 33.92 2.00
N GLU A 101 54.04 35.14 2.51
CA GLU A 101 52.79 35.50 3.20
C GLU A 101 51.58 35.45 2.25
N VAL A 102 51.72 35.95 1.03
CA VAL A 102 50.65 35.88 0.01
C VAL A 102 50.34 34.44 -0.35
N ILE A 103 51.37 33.62 -0.60
CA ILE A 103 51.23 32.19 -0.90
C ILE A 103 50.53 31.46 0.25
N LYS A 104 50.93 31.74 1.51
CA LYS A 104 50.33 31.12 2.69
C LYS A 104 48.84 31.44 2.81
N LYS A 105 48.44 32.70 2.57
CA LYS A 105 47.03 33.10 2.57
C LYS A 105 46.23 32.38 1.49
N GLU A 106 46.79 32.25 0.28
CA GLU A 106 46.14 31.53 -0.83
C GLU A 106 45.94 30.04 -0.51
N ILE A 107 46.94 29.40 0.10
CA ILE A 107 46.86 28.01 0.56
C ILE A 107 45.74 27.84 1.60
N GLU A 108 45.71 28.70 2.63
CA GLU A 108 44.71 28.65 3.69
C GLU A 108 43.28 28.87 3.15
N GLN A 109 43.12 29.80 2.20
CA GLN A 109 41.84 30.03 1.52
C GLN A 109 41.38 28.81 0.72
N ASN A 110 42.28 28.20 -0.07
CA ASN A 110 41.95 27.00 -0.84
C ASN A 110 41.58 25.81 0.06
N LEU A 111 42.32 25.59 1.16
CA LEU A 111 42.00 24.54 2.13
C LEU A 111 40.65 24.79 2.81
N THR A 112 40.35 26.04 3.18
CA THR A 112 39.06 26.42 3.77
C THR A 112 37.91 26.17 2.80
N GLN A 113 38.07 26.51 1.53
CA GLN A 113 37.06 26.27 0.49
C GLN A 113 36.85 24.77 0.23
N LYS A 114 37.93 23.98 0.18
CA LYS A 114 37.85 22.51 0.03
C LYS A 114 37.15 21.86 1.21
N LYS A 115 37.43 22.33 2.43
CA LYS A 115 36.72 21.89 3.63
C LYS A 115 35.23 22.21 3.57
N ALA A 116 34.86 23.43 3.18
CA ALA A 116 33.46 23.81 3.00
C ALA A 116 32.75 22.94 1.95
N ILE A 117 33.44 22.59 0.85
CA ILE A 117 32.90 21.67 -0.16
C ILE A 117 32.62 20.28 0.43
N CYS A 118 33.50 19.75 1.27
CA CYS A 118 33.29 18.46 1.94
C CYS A 118 32.08 18.52 2.89
N GLU A 119 31.96 19.58 3.70
CA GLU A 119 30.82 19.79 4.60
C GLU A 119 29.48 19.96 3.83
N GLU A 120 29.51 20.65 2.69
CA GLU A 120 28.35 20.75 1.78
C GLU A 120 27.98 19.38 1.19
N ALA A 121 28.98 18.57 0.79
CA ALA A 121 28.76 17.24 0.24
C ALA A 121 28.18 16.25 1.28
N GLU A 122 28.63 16.30 2.53
CA GLU A 122 28.09 15.45 3.61
C GLU A 122 26.60 15.71 3.87
N LYS A 123 26.15 16.97 3.74
CA LYS A 123 24.73 17.31 3.88
C LYS A 123 23.87 16.65 2.81
N LEU A 124 24.43 16.39 1.62
CA LEU A 124 23.71 15.75 0.51
C LEU A 124 23.36 14.28 0.78
N LEU A 125 24.10 13.61 1.68
CA LEU A 125 23.79 12.24 2.11
C LEU A 125 22.42 12.15 2.82
N HIS A 126 21.94 13.26 3.36
CA HIS A 126 20.67 13.34 4.09
C HIS A 126 19.55 14.01 3.29
N SER A 127 19.78 14.28 1.99
CA SER A 127 18.79 14.90 1.11
C SER A 127 17.66 13.94 0.77
N ASN A 128 16.41 14.41 0.86
CA ASN A 128 15.23 13.69 0.39
C ASN A 128 15.10 13.70 -1.14
N ASP A 129 15.70 14.69 -1.82
CA ASP A 129 15.70 14.78 -3.28
C ASP A 129 17.05 14.33 -3.83
N LEU A 130 17.11 13.05 -4.23
CA LEU A 130 18.31 12.44 -4.79
C LEU A 130 18.70 13.04 -6.14
N LYS A 131 17.76 13.59 -6.92
CA LYS A 131 18.05 14.18 -8.22
C LYS A 131 18.75 15.50 -8.04
N LEU A 132 18.17 16.40 -7.26
CA LEU A 132 18.78 17.69 -6.93
C LEU A 132 20.12 17.50 -6.22
N ALA A 133 20.21 16.55 -5.29
CA ALA A 133 21.47 16.23 -4.62
C ALA A 133 22.54 15.70 -5.59
N THR A 134 22.16 14.91 -6.61
CA THR A 134 23.11 14.45 -7.65
C THR A 134 23.67 15.65 -8.44
N ASP A 135 22.83 16.62 -8.78
CA ASP A 135 23.26 17.81 -9.54
C ASP A 135 24.13 18.73 -8.67
N GLN A 136 23.78 18.91 -7.39
CA GLN A 136 24.60 19.65 -6.42
C GLN A 136 25.97 18.98 -6.22
N LEU A 137 26.02 17.66 -6.09
CA LEU A 137 27.28 16.91 -5.92
C LEU A 137 28.21 17.08 -7.13
N ARG A 138 27.65 17.13 -8.35
CA ARG A 138 28.42 17.41 -9.58
C ARG A 138 29.01 18.83 -9.59
N GLU A 139 28.23 19.81 -9.14
CA GLU A 139 28.73 21.19 -9.04
C GLU A 139 29.82 21.32 -7.98
N LEU A 140 29.67 20.63 -6.84
CA LEU A 140 30.71 20.53 -5.81
C LEU A 140 31.98 19.86 -6.34
N GLN A 141 31.86 18.78 -7.12
CA GLN A 141 32.99 18.12 -7.75
C GLN A 141 33.72 19.05 -8.73
N LYS A 142 32.97 19.84 -9.49
CA LYS A 142 33.53 20.84 -10.40
C LYS A 142 34.26 21.94 -9.62
N ARG A 143 33.62 22.52 -8.59
CA ARG A 143 34.26 23.49 -7.69
C ARG A 143 35.55 22.94 -7.09
N MET A 144 35.55 21.70 -6.59
CA MET A 144 36.73 21.04 -6.00
C MET A 144 37.88 20.91 -7.01
N LYS A 145 37.57 20.65 -8.28
CA LYS A 145 38.56 20.51 -9.37
C LYS A 145 39.09 21.87 -9.86
N ASP A 146 38.24 22.90 -9.84
CA ASP A 146 38.61 24.26 -10.23
C ASP A 146 39.56 24.92 -9.21
N LEU A 147 39.51 24.48 -7.93
CA LEU A 147 40.47 24.88 -6.91
C LEU A 147 41.87 24.33 -7.21
N LYS A 148 42.88 25.18 -7.05
CA LYS A 148 44.27 24.81 -7.31
C LYS A 148 44.75 23.72 -6.35
N VAL A 149 45.66 22.88 -6.84
CA VAL A 149 46.28 21.83 -6.03
C VAL A 149 47.24 22.47 -5.04
N VAL A 150 47.07 22.13 -3.77
CA VAL A 150 47.99 22.55 -2.71
C VAL A 150 48.88 21.35 -2.42
N PRO A 151 50.22 21.46 -2.49
CA PRO A 151 51.15 20.42 -2.05
C PRO A 151 51.17 20.29 -0.51
N ASP A 152 50.02 20.02 0.09
CA ASP A 152 49.80 19.92 1.54
C ASP A 152 49.03 18.64 1.86
N ILE A 153 49.38 17.98 2.98
CA ILE A 153 48.77 16.73 3.42
C ILE A 153 47.26 16.90 3.60
N GLN A 154 46.81 18.08 4.06
CA GLN A 154 45.40 18.37 4.26
C GLN A 154 44.61 18.40 2.93
N ASP A 155 45.23 18.80 1.81
CA ASP A 155 44.56 18.76 0.50
C ASP A 155 44.29 17.31 0.08
N GLU A 156 45.26 16.41 0.28
CA GLU A 156 45.08 14.99 -0.03
C GLU A 156 44.02 14.35 0.87
N GLU A 157 44.00 14.66 2.17
CA GLU A 157 42.97 14.22 3.10
C GLU A 157 41.57 14.70 2.69
N LEU A 158 41.41 15.99 2.35
CA LEU A 158 40.13 16.57 1.92
C LEU A 158 39.62 15.95 0.61
N ARG A 159 40.53 15.66 -0.34
CA ARG A 159 40.16 14.94 -1.58
C ARG A 159 39.68 13.52 -1.29
N ASN A 160 40.39 12.79 -0.44
CA ASN A 160 40.00 11.43 -0.06
C ASN A 160 38.66 11.42 0.68
N GLN A 161 38.41 12.41 1.55
CA GLN A 161 37.12 12.60 2.21
C GLN A 161 36.01 12.85 1.19
N PHE A 162 36.21 13.79 0.24
CA PHE A 162 35.22 14.08 -0.79
C PHE A 162 34.90 12.86 -1.68
N GLU A 163 35.92 12.10 -2.09
CA GLU A 163 35.75 10.88 -2.87
C GLU A 163 34.96 9.82 -2.10
N LYS A 164 35.24 9.65 -0.79
CA LYS A 164 34.48 8.76 0.08
C LYS A 164 33.01 9.15 0.18
N ILE A 165 32.72 10.44 0.40
CA ILE A 165 31.34 10.95 0.47
C ILE A 165 30.60 10.71 -0.85
N LYS A 166 31.28 10.92 -1.99
CA LYS A 166 30.73 10.68 -3.31
C LYS A 166 30.38 9.19 -3.51
N ASP A 167 31.28 8.29 -3.13
CA ASP A 167 31.06 6.85 -3.23
C ASP A 167 29.89 6.40 -2.33
N GLU A 168 29.83 6.91 -1.10
CA GLU A 168 28.71 6.68 -0.17
C GLU A 168 27.38 7.18 -0.74
N PHE A 169 27.36 8.37 -1.35
CA PHE A 169 26.16 8.93 -1.97
C PHE A 169 25.65 8.06 -3.12
N PHE A 170 26.53 7.62 -4.03
CA PHE A 170 26.12 6.78 -5.16
C PHE A 170 25.71 5.37 -4.71
N LYS A 171 26.38 4.81 -3.69
CA LYS A 171 25.98 3.54 -3.09
C LYS A 171 24.59 3.64 -2.46
N MET A 172 24.33 4.66 -1.64
CA MET A 172 23.00 4.90 -1.05
C MET A 172 21.93 5.06 -2.14
N LYS A 173 22.20 5.85 -3.19
CA LYS A 173 21.28 6.04 -4.30
C LYS A 173 20.97 4.73 -5.02
N GLN A 174 21.98 3.89 -5.25
CA GLN A 174 21.81 2.57 -5.84
C GLN A 174 20.97 1.68 -4.94
N GLU A 175 21.26 1.62 -3.64
CA GLU A 175 20.48 0.84 -2.68
C GLU A 175 19.01 1.24 -2.64
N ILE A 176 18.69 2.54 -2.65
CA ILE A 176 17.31 3.03 -2.71
C ILE A 176 16.62 2.59 -4.01
N HIS A 177 17.31 2.70 -5.14
CA HIS A 177 16.76 2.27 -6.43
C HIS A 177 16.52 0.76 -6.48
N ASP A 178 17.46 -0.03 -5.95
CA ASP A 178 17.37 -1.48 -5.92
C ASP A 178 16.27 -1.94 -4.96
N GLN A 179 16.16 -1.33 -3.78
CA GLN A 179 15.05 -1.57 -2.84
C GLN A 179 13.69 -1.26 -3.48
N PHE A 180 13.56 -0.10 -4.14
CA PHE A 180 12.32 0.26 -4.83
C PHE A 180 11.99 -0.71 -5.97
N SER A 181 12.99 -1.15 -6.72
CA SER A 181 12.82 -2.13 -7.80
C SER A 181 12.38 -3.48 -7.26
N GLN A 182 12.94 -3.94 -6.14
CA GLN A 182 12.52 -5.16 -5.47
C GLN A 182 11.09 -5.04 -4.91
N GLU A 183 10.75 -3.92 -4.27
CA GLU A 183 9.40 -3.67 -3.76
C GLU A 183 8.35 -3.72 -4.89
N LEU A 184 8.66 -3.17 -6.06
CA LEU A 184 7.80 -3.27 -7.25
C LEU A 184 7.58 -4.72 -7.70
N LEU A 185 8.63 -5.55 -7.68
CA LEU A 185 8.54 -6.98 -8.04
C LEU A 185 7.73 -7.77 -7.01
N ASP A 186 7.97 -7.53 -5.72
CA ASP A 186 7.22 -8.17 -4.63
C ASP A 186 5.74 -7.80 -4.66
N ASN A 187 5.43 -6.52 -4.90
CA ASN A 187 4.06 -6.06 -5.06
C ASN A 187 3.39 -6.69 -6.29
N LEU A 188 4.13 -6.82 -7.40
CA LEU A 188 3.62 -7.48 -8.60
C LEU A 188 3.31 -8.96 -8.34
N ALA A 189 4.21 -9.69 -7.68
CA ALA A 189 4.02 -11.09 -7.30
C ALA A 189 2.77 -11.27 -6.43
N LYS A 190 2.60 -10.45 -5.39
CA LYS A 190 1.40 -10.46 -4.53
C LYS A 190 0.11 -10.22 -5.31
N LYS A 191 0.11 -9.29 -6.27
CA LYS A 191 -1.09 -9.05 -7.12
C LYS A 191 -1.39 -10.24 -8.03
N ILE A 192 -0.36 -10.93 -8.53
CA ILE A 192 -0.53 -12.16 -9.31
C ILE A 192 -1.14 -13.26 -8.44
N GLU A 193 -0.63 -13.48 -7.22
CA GLU A 193 -1.18 -14.46 -6.27
C GLU A 193 -2.67 -14.18 -5.95
N ILE A 194 -3.04 -12.90 -5.77
CA ILE A 194 -4.44 -12.50 -5.57
C ILE A 194 -5.30 -12.85 -6.79
N CYS A 195 -4.81 -12.63 -8.01
CA CYS A 195 -5.51 -13.03 -9.23
C CYS A 195 -5.68 -14.55 -9.32
N GLU A 196 -4.63 -15.33 -9.04
CA GLU A 196 -4.68 -16.79 -9.08
C GLU A 196 -5.65 -17.35 -8.04
N ALA A 197 -5.65 -16.79 -6.83
CA ALA A 197 -6.62 -17.14 -5.78
C ALA A 197 -8.07 -16.81 -6.21
N ALA A 198 -8.28 -15.65 -6.82
CA ALA A 198 -9.58 -15.25 -7.34
C ALA A 198 -10.06 -16.17 -8.48
N GLU A 199 -9.17 -16.55 -9.39
CA GLU A 199 -9.44 -17.46 -10.52
C GLU A 199 -9.78 -18.87 -10.02
N ALA A 200 -9.08 -19.38 -9.00
CA ALA A 200 -9.37 -20.67 -8.38
C ALA A 200 -10.77 -20.73 -7.73
N LEU A 201 -11.29 -19.59 -7.28
CA LEU A 201 -12.58 -19.49 -6.59
C LEU A 201 -13.77 -19.23 -7.53
N GLN A 202 -13.53 -18.90 -8.81
CA GLN A 202 -14.56 -18.35 -9.70
C GLN A 202 -15.75 -19.30 -9.99
N HIS A 203 -15.54 -20.61 -9.88
CA HIS A 203 -16.56 -21.65 -10.08
C HIS A 203 -17.01 -22.33 -8.77
N SER A 204 -16.61 -21.80 -7.62
CA SER A 204 -17.04 -22.33 -6.32
C SER A 204 -18.55 -22.16 -6.15
N THR A 205 -19.20 -23.19 -5.61
CA THR A 205 -20.62 -23.17 -5.23
C THR A 205 -20.82 -22.87 -3.74
N ASP A 206 -19.74 -22.72 -2.95
CA ASP A 206 -19.82 -22.26 -1.56
C ASP A 206 -20.00 -20.74 -1.52
N TRP A 207 -21.24 -20.30 -1.77
CA TRP A 207 -21.56 -18.89 -1.98
C TRP A 207 -21.15 -18.00 -0.81
N LYS A 208 -21.31 -18.47 0.43
CA LYS A 208 -21.05 -17.64 1.62
C LYS A 208 -19.56 -17.52 1.87
N LYS A 209 -18.82 -18.64 1.92
CA LYS A 209 -17.39 -18.65 2.19
C LYS A 209 -16.62 -17.94 1.07
N THR A 210 -16.96 -18.22 -0.18
CA THR A 210 -16.27 -17.60 -1.32
C THR A 210 -16.56 -16.10 -1.43
N SER A 211 -17.76 -15.63 -1.06
CA SER A 211 -18.02 -14.17 -1.00
C SER A 211 -17.14 -13.46 0.02
N LEU A 212 -16.89 -14.08 1.19
CA LEU A 212 -15.99 -13.53 2.21
C LEU A 212 -14.55 -13.51 1.72
N ALA A 213 -14.09 -14.61 1.09
CA ALA A 213 -12.75 -14.67 0.50
C ALA A 213 -12.53 -13.58 -0.57
N TYR A 214 -13.50 -13.30 -1.45
CA TYR A 214 -13.38 -12.20 -2.41
C TYR A 214 -13.28 -10.82 -1.73
N ASN A 215 -13.94 -10.61 -0.59
CA ASN A 215 -13.78 -9.37 0.17
C ASN A 215 -12.37 -9.25 0.75
N GLU A 216 -11.83 -10.33 1.31
CA GLU A 216 -10.46 -10.38 1.84
C GLU A 216 -9.44 -10.11 0.73
N LEU A 217 -9.56 -10.78 -0.41
CA LEU A 217 -8.70 -10.56 -1.59
C LEU A 217 -8.76 -9.11 -2.09
N ASN A 218 -9.94 -8.47 -2.03
CA ASN A 218 -10.09 -7.07 -2.43
C ASN A 218 -9.43 -6.10 -1.43
N GLU A 219 -9.45 -6.43 -0.13
CA GLU A 219 -8.73 -5.65 0.88
C GLU A 219 -7.21 -5.86 0.79
N GLU A 220 -6.75 -7.09 0.51
CA GLU A 220 -5.34 -7.37 0.20
C GLU A 220 -4.87 -6.60 -1.03
N TRP A 221 -5.68 -6.58 -2.11
CA TRP A 221 -5.37 -5.84 -3.33
C TRP A 221 -5.12 -4.35 -3.09
N LYS A 222 -5.89 -3.73 -2.19
CA LYS A 222 -5.74 -2.31 -1.82
C LYS A 222 -4.50 -2.05 -0.96
N LYS A 223 -4.06 -3.03 -0.17
CA LYS A 223 -2.88 -2.93 0.70
C LYS A 223 -1.57 -3.08 -0.08
N VAL A 224 -1.58 -3.82 -1.18
CA VAL A 224 -0.40 -3.98 -2.04
C VAL A 224 -0.01 -2.62 -2.63
N GLY A 225 1.28 -2.29 -2.55
CA GLY A 225 1.83 -1.02 -3.00
C GLY A 225 1.82 -0.80 -4.51
N ILE A 226 2.66 0.13 -4.95
CA ILE A 226 2.75 0.54 -6.35
C ILE A 226 3.26 -0.63 -7.20
N ILE A 227 2.78 -0.72 -8.44
CA ILE A 227 3.25 -1.62 -9.49
C ILE A 227 3.24 -0.91 -10.85
N PRO A 228 3.92 -1.43 -11.88
CA PRO A 228 3.90 -0.85 -13.22
C PRO A 228 2.47 -0.73 -13.77
N LYS A 229 2.08 0.45 -14.26
CA LYS A 229 0.71 0.79 -14.64
C LYS A 229 0.06 -0.23 -15.59
N HIS A 230 0.74 -0.59 -16.68
CA HIS A 230 0.24 -1.56 -17.65
C HIS A 230 -0.06 -2.93 -17.01
N ARG A 231 0.83 -3.42 -16.14
CA ARG A 231 0.62 -4.69 -15.42
C ARG A 231 -0.52 -4.59 -14.41
N GLY A 232 -0.66 -3.44 -13.75
CA GLY A 232 -1.74 -3.21 -12.81
C GLY A 232 -3.12 -3.22 -13.46
N GLU A 233 -3.26 -2.62 -14.64
CA GLU A 233 -4.51 -2.65 -15.41
C GLU A 233 -4.87 -4.07 -15.88
N GLU A 234 -3.87 -4.81 -16.39
CA GLU A 234 -4.01 -6.21 -16.80
C GLU A 234 -4.50 -7.11 -15.65
N LEU A 235 -3.82 -7.05 -14.50
CA LEU A 235 -4.15 -7.86 -13.33
C LEU A 235 -5.51 -7.45 -12.73
N TRP A 236 -5.83 -6.15 -12.72
CA TRP A 236 -7.14 -5.68 -12.25
C TRP A 236 -8.27 -6.21 -13.11
N PHE A 237 -8.09 -6.22 -14.43
CA PHE A 237 -9.06 -6.81 -15.35
C PHE A 237 -9.24 -8.32 -15.10
N ARG A 238 -8.14 -9.06 -14.92
CA ARG A 238 -8.18 -10.50 -14.58
C ARG A 238 -8.94 -10.75 -13.28
N PHE A 239 -8.60 -10.01 -12.22
CA PHE A 239 -9.25 -10.12 -10.91
C PHE A 239 -10.76 -9.86 -11.00
N ASN A 240 -11.18 -8.78 -11.66
CA ASN A 240 -12.61 -8.48 -11.81
C ASN A 240 -13.33 -9.48 -12.69
N THR A 241 -12.69 -10.00 -13.74
CA THR A 241 -13.29 -11.03 -14.58
C THR A 241 -13.62 -12.28 -13.76
N ALA A 242 -12.69 -12.79 -12.96
CA ALA A 242 -12.91 -13.94 -12.09
C ALA A 242 -14.03 -13.65 -11.05
N LYS A 243 -14.00 -12.47 -10.43
CA LYS A 243 -15.02 -12.01 -9.48
C LYS A 243 -16.40 -11.96 -10.13
N ASP A 244 -16.51 -11.39 -11.33
CA ASP A 244 -17.78 -11.23 -12.05
C ASP A 244 -18.35 -12.60 -12.45
N ILE A 245 -17.52 -13.55 -12.87
CA ILE A 245 -17.94 -14.94 -13.14
C ILE A 245 -18.61 -15.53 -11.90
N PHE A 246 -17.97 -15.46 -10.73
CA PHE A 246 -18.53 -16.00 -9.49
C PHE A 246 -19.86 -15.35 -9.10
N PHE A 247 -19.92 -14.01 -9.07
CA PHE A 247 -21.14 -13.30 -8.63
C PHE A 247 -22.28 -13.43 -9.65
N ASN A 248 -21.98 -13.55 -10.95
CA ASN A 248 -23.00 -13.87 -11.95
C ASN A 248 -23.53 -15.28 -11.77
N ASN A 249 -22.66 -16.28 -11.53
CA ASN A 249 -23.09 -17.66 -11.24
C ASN A 249 -23.98 -17.73 -9.98
N LYS A 250 -23.57 -17.05 -8.90
CA LYS A 250 -24.35 -16.91 -7.67
C LYS A 250 -25.71 -16.29 -7.94
N LYS A 251 -25.74 -15.17 -8.68
CA LYS A 251 -26.99 -14.47 -9.03
C LYS A 251 -27.92 -15.38 -9.84
N ASN A 252 -27.40 -16.08 -10.85
CA ASN A 252 -28.17 -16.98 -11.68
C ASN A 252 -28.76 -18.13 -10.85
N HIS A 253 -27.97 -18.76 -9.98
CA HIS A 253 -28.44 -19.83 -9.09
C HIS A 253 -29.62 -19.40 -8.21
N PHE A 254 -29.53 -18.23 -7.57
CA PHE A 254 -30.64 -17.73 -6.73
C PHE A 254 -31.85 -17.26 -7.55
N ASN A 255 -31.63 -16.77 -8.78
CA ASN A 255 -32.72 -16.44 -9.69
C ASN A 255 -33.48 -17.69 -10.16
N GLU A 256 -32.77 -18.78 -10.45
CA GLU A 256 -33.38 -20.07 -10.82
C GLU A 256 -34.24 -20.61 -9.68
N ILE A 257 -33.71 -20.63 -8.45
CA ILE A 257 -34.48 -21.04 -7.25
C ILE A 257 -35.73 -20.17 -7.10
N LYS A 258 -35.59 -18.85 -7.28
CA LYS A 258 -36.74 -17.93 -7.17
C LYS A 258 -37.78 -18.18 -8.26
N SER A 259 -37.34 -18.43 -9.49
CA SER A 259 -38.24 -18.76 -10.60
C SER A 259 -38.97 -20.07 -10.37
N GLU A 260 -38.28 -21.11 -9.89
CA GLU A 260 -38.89 -22.40 -9.53
C GLU A 260 -39.93 -22.23 -8.42
N GLN A 261 -39.62 -21.43 -7.39
CA GLN A 261 -40.56 -21.12 -6.31
C GLN A 261 -41.80 -20.39 -6.83
N GLU A 262 -41.65 -19.42 -7.72
CA GLU A 262 -42.78 -18.70 -8.32
C GLU A 262 -43.65 -19.64 -9.19
N GLN A 263 -43.03 -20.53 -9.98
CA GLN A 263 -43.77 -21.55 -10.74
C GLN A 263 -44.54 -22.49 -9.81
N ASN A 264 -43.91 -22.97 -8.75
CA ASN A 264 -44.56 -23.80 -7.72
C ASN A 264 -45.72 -23.07 -7.04
N LEU A 265 -45.59 -21.76 -6.82
CA LEU A 265 -46.66 -20.94 -6.27
C LEU A 265 -47.87 -20.89 -7.22
N GLN A 266 -47.64 -20.63 -8.51
CA GLN A 266 -48.72 -20.62 -9.49
C GLN A 266 -49.43 -21.98 -9.56
N LEU A 267 -48.68 -23.09 -9.56
CA LEU A 267 -49.27 -24.44 -9.50
C LEU A 267 -50.14 -24.62 -8.25
N LYS A 268 -49.67 -24.21 -7.06
CA LYS A 268 -50.47 -24.31 -5.82
C LYS A 268 -51.71 -23.42 -5.85
N LEU A 269 -51.63 -22.23 -6.43
CA LEU A 269 -52.80 -21.36 -6.64
C LEU A 269 -53.83 -22.04 -7.56
N THR A 270 -53.42 -22.71 -8.65
CA THR A 270 -54.36 -23.46 -9.49
C THR A 270 -55.03 -24.63 -8.75
N LEU A 271 -54.33 -25.27 -7.78
CA LEU A 271 -54.95 -26.29 -6.93
C LEU A 271 -55.99 -25.70 -5.98
N ILE A 272 -55.75 -24.49 -5.46
CA ILE A 272 -56.71 -23.74 -4.64
C ILE A 272 -57.96 -23.41 -5.45
N GLU A 273 -57.80 -22.95 -6.70
CA GLU A 273 -58.93 -22.67 -7.60
C GLU A 273 -59.77 -23.93 -7.87
N LYS A 274 -59.11 -25.06 -8.18
CA LYS A 274 -59.79 -26.36 -8.35
C LYS A 274 -60.53 -26.78 -7.07
N ALA A 275 -59.89 -26.66 -5.91
CA ALA A 275 -60.49 -26.96 -4.62
C ALA A 275 -61.71 -26.07 -4.34
N ASN A 276 -61.61 -24.77 -4.66
CA ASN A 276 -62.67 -23.79 -4.46
C ASN A 276 -63.89 -24.10 -5.34
N ALA A 277 -63.69 -24.56 -6.57
CA ALA A 277 -64.76 -24.98 -7.48
C ALA A 277 -65.51 -26.23 -6.97
N LEU A 278 -64.85 -27.09 -6.19
CA LEU A 278 -65.42 -28.33 -5.66
C LEU A 278 -66.10 -28.16 -4.29
N LYS A 279 -65.86 -27.05 -3.58
CA LYS A 279 -66.23 -26.91 -2.16
C LYS A 279 -67.74 -26.99 -1.87
N ASP A 280 -68.57 -26.61 -2.84
CA ASP A 280 -70.03 -26.57 -2.74
C ASP A 280 -70.71 -27.79 -3.40
N SER A 281 -69.93 -28.77 -3.87
CA SER A 281 -70.44 -29.98 -4.52
C SER A 281 -71.18 -30.89 -3.54
N THR A 282 -72.34 -31.41 -3.93
CA THR A 282 -73.12 -32.38 -3.16
C THR A 282 -72.76 -33.84 -3.49
N GLU A 283 -71.87 -34.08 -4.46
CA GLU A 283 -71.35 -35.41 -4.80
C GLU A 283 -70.25 -35.83 -3.81
N TRP A 284 -70.67 -36.18 -2.58
CA TRP A 284 -69.79 -36.30 -1.41
C TRP A 284 -68.63 -37.29 -1.58
N LYS A 285 -68.86 -38.44 -2.21
CA LYS A 285 -67.84 -39.49 -2.38
C LYS A 285 -66.79 -39.08 -3.43
N ALA A 286 -67.24 -38.75 -4.64
CA ALA A 286 -66.37 -38.33 -5.74
C ALA A 286 -65.56 -37.07 -5.39
N THR A 287 -66.18 -36.11 -4.71
CA THR A 287 -65.51 -34.87 -4.30
C THR A 287 -64.48 -35.12 -3.19
N SER A 288 -64.75 -36.04 -2.26
CA SER A 288 -63.75 -36.45 -1.24
C SER A 288 -62.52 -37.09 -1.88
N GLU A 289 -62.70 -37.93 -2.90
CA GLU A 289 -61.60 -38.53 -3.68
C GLU A 289 -60.81 -37.46 -4.44
N ALA A 290 -61.48 -36.47 -5.05
CA ALA A 290 -60.84 -35.34 -5.71
C ALA A 290 -60.01 -34.47 -4.74
N PHE A 291 -60.52 -34.18 -3.53
CA PHE A 291 -59.73 -33.47 -2.51
C PHE A 291 -58.50 -34.26 -2.05
N ALA A 292 -58.59 -35.60 -2.00
CA ALA A 292 -57.43 -36.44 -1.70
C ALA A 292 -56.36 -36.34 -2.79
N GLN A 293 -56.76 -36.37 -4.07
CA GLN A 293 -55.86 -36.18 -5.22
C GLN A 293 -55.22 -34.78 -5.22
N LEU A 294 -56.00 -33.72 -4.97
CA LEU A 294 -55.46 -32.36 -4.88
C LEU A 294 -54.42 -32.22 -3.75
N LEU A 295 -54.63 -32.89 -2.61
CA LEU A 295 -53.65 -32.90 -1.52
C LEU A 295 -52.37 -33.67 -1.90
N GLU A 296 -52.48 -34.74 -2.66
CA GLU A 296 -51.31 -35.44 -3.21
C GLU A 296 -50.54 -34.58 -4.21
N GLU A 297 -51.24 -33.90 -5.13
CA GLU A 297 -50.65 -32.94 -6.05
C GLU A 297 -49.96 -31.79 -5.30
N TRP A 298 -50.59 -31.27 -4.25
CA TRP A 298 -50.02 -30.22 -3.40
C TRP A 298 -48.70 -30.63 -2.74
N LYS A 299 -48.63 -31.87 -2.25
CA LYS A 299 -47.41 -32.42 -1.62
C LYS A 299 -46.29 -32.68 -2.63
N LYS A 300 -46.63 -32.96 -3.89
CA LYS A 300 -45.66 -33.15 -4.98
C LYS A 300 -45.05 -31.83 -5.45
N ILE A 301 -45.80 -30.73 -5.39
CA ILE A 301 -45.28 -29.41 -5.76
C ILE A 301 -44.24 -28.97 -4.73
N GLY A 302 -43.11 -28.47 -5.23
CA GLY A 302 -41.96 -28.06 -4.43
C GLY A 302 -42.22 -26.84 -3.53
N ARG A 303 -41.11 -26.24 -3.09
CA ARG A 303 -41.15 -25.05 -2.23
C ARG A 303 -41.70 -23.85 -3.00
N VAL A 304 -42.37 -22.97 -2.28
CA VAL A 304 -42.88 -21.67 -2.77
C VAL A 304 -42.16 -20.53 -2.02
N PRO A 305 -42.33 -19.26 -2.42
CA PRO A 305 -41.77 -18.14 -1.67
C PRO A 305 -42.25 -18.18 -0.22
N PHE A 306 -41.31 -17.98 0.71
CA PHE A 306 -41.56 -18.13 2.14
C PHE A 306 -42.71 -17.24 2.61
N GLU A 307 -42.78 -16.01 2.09
CA GLU A 307 -43.78 -15.00 2.43
C GLU A 307 -45.21 -15.44 2.11
N LYS A 308 -45.40 -16.25 1.06
CA LYS A 308 -46.71 -16.71 0.60
C LYS A 308 -47.05 -18.13 1.04
N SER A 309 -46.07 -18.87 1.57
CA SER A 309 -46.22 -20.30 1.85
C SER A 309 -47.30 -20.61 2.87
N GLU A 310 -47.39 -19.82 3.94
CA GLU A 310 -48.36 -20.03 5.01
C GLU A 310 -49.77 -19.64 4.56
N GLU A 311 -49.88 -18.49 3.89
CA GLU A 311 -51.15 -17.95 3.39
C GLU A 311 -51.85 -18.93 2.46
N ILE A 312 -51.15 -19.42 1.43
CA ILE A 312 -51.75 -20.34 0.45
C ILE A 312 -52.17 -21.68 1.09
N TRP A 313 -51.40 -22.16 2.08
CA TRP A 313 -51.73 -23.39 2.78
C TRP A 313 -52.96 -23.23 3.66
N ALA A 314 -53.08 -22.09 4.35
CA ALA A 314 -54.24 -21.74 5.13
C ALA A 314 -55.50 -21.69 4.25
N GLN A 315 -55.43 -21.02 3.09
CA GLN A 315 -56.54 -20.96 2.12
C GLN A 315 -56.97 -22.35 1.65
N PHE A 316 -56.02 -23.21 1.26
CA PHE A 316 -56.33 -24.58 0.85
C PHE A 316 -57.00 -25.39 1.97
N CYS A 317 -56.50 -25.26 3.20
CA CYS A 317 -57.07 -25.93 4.37
C CYS A 317 -58.47 -25.42 4.70
N GLU A 318 -58.72 -24.12 4.60
CA GLU A 318 -60.02 -23.53 4.84
C GLU A 318 -61.08 -24.07 3.86
N ILE A 319 -60.77 -24.07 2.56
CA ILE A 319 -61.65 -24.61 1.51
C ILE A 319 -61.95 -26.09 1.76
N LYS A 320 -60.91 -26.88 2.05
CA LYS A 320 -61.06 -28.30 2.37
C LYS A 320 -61.96 -28.48 3.61
N ASN A 321 -61.66 -27.78 4.70
CA ASN A 321 -62.41 -27.89 5.95
C ASN A 321 -63.88 -27.48 5.77
N TYR A 322 -64.16 -26.48 4.94
CA TYR A 322 -65.52 -26.07 4.59
C TYR A 322 -66.32 -27.22 3.95
N PHE A 323 -65.77 -27.87 2.92
CA PHE A 323 -66.42 -29.01 2.27
C PHE A 323 -66.67 -30.17 3.25
N PHE A 324 -65.66 -30.57 4.01
CA PHE A 324 -65.80 -31.70 4.96
C PHE A 324 -66.78 -31.37 6.08
N LYS A 325 -66.83 -30.12 6.58
CA LYS A 325 -67.84 -29.68 7.54
C LYS A 325 -69.26 -29.77 6.98
N ASN A 326 -69.47 -29.36 5.74
CA ASN A 326 -70.78 -29.46 5.07
C ASN A 326 -71.21 -30.92 4.85
N LYS A 327 -70.26 -31.78 4.44
CA LYS A 327 -70.47 -33.21 4.30
C LYS A 327 -70.88 -33.85 5.63
N ASP A 328 -70.16 -33.56 6.71
CA ASP A 328 -70.42 -34.10 8.03
C ASP A 328 -71.79 -33.65 8.55
N ALA A 329 -72.17 -32.38 8.31
CA ALA A 329 -73.49 -31.87 8.64
C ALA A 329 -74.61 -32.57 7.85
N HIS A 330 -74.41 -32.84 6.55
CA HIS A 330 -75.36 -33.59 5.73
C HIS A 330 -75.58 -35.01 6.28
N TYR A 331 -74.51 -35.77 6.52
CA TYR A 331 -74.65 -37.13 7.06
C TYR A 331 -75.21 -37.16 8.49
N THR A 332 -74.90 -36.15 9.31
CA THR A 332 -75.50 -35.99 10.65
C THR A 332 -77.01 -35.76 10.55
N ASN A 333 -77.47 -34.89 9.64
CA ASN A 333 -78.89 -34.65 9.40
C ASN A 333 -79.59 -35.90 8.85
N VAL A 334 -79.00 -36.56 7.84
CA VAL A 334 -79.53 -37.83 7.30
C VAL A 334 -79.68 -38.88 8.40
N LYS A 335 -78.69 -39.01 9.29
CA LYS A 335 -78.76 -39.92 10.44
C LYS A 335 -79.90 -39.53 11.40
N SER A 336 -80.01 -38.26 11.78
CA SER A 336 -81.08 -37.73 12.63
C SER A 336 -82.46 -37.99 12.02
N GLN A 337 -82.64 -37.75 10.73
CA GLN A 337 -83.89 -38.02 10.02
C GLN A 337 -84.22 -39.51 9.98
N LEU A 338 -83.22 -40.38 9.77
CA LEU A 338 -83.42 -41.82 9.84
C LEU A 338 -83.86 -42.23 11.25
N GLU A 339 -83.18 -41.75 12.29
CA GLU A 339 -83.55 -42.00 13.70
C GLU A 339 -84.97 -41.52 14.02
N ASP A 340 -85.34 -40.31 13.60
CA ASP A 340 -86.71 -39.77 13.72
C ASP A 340 -87.74 -40.60 12.95
N ASN A 341 -87.41 -41.03 11.73
CA ASN A 341 -88.27 -41.87 10.91
C ASN A 341 -88.44 -43.27 11.54
N TYR A 342 -87.37 -43.85 12.07
CA TYR A 342 -87.43 -45.09 12.85
C TYR A 342 -88.28 -44.91 14.11
N ALA A 343 -88.14 -43.79 14.84
CA ALA A 343 -88.94 -43.48 16.02
C ALA A 343 -90.43 -43.32 15.70
N LYS A 344 -90.79 -42.59 14.63
CA LYS A 344 -92.18 -42.46 14.14
C LYS A 344 -92.77 -43.80 13.69
N LYS A 345 -91.98 -44.62 12.99
CA LYS A 345 -92.39 -45.97 12.59
C LYS A 345 -92.60 -46.88 13.80
N TRP A 346 -91.75 -46.77 14.82
CA TRP A 346 -91.88 -47.52 16.06
C TRP A 346 -93.10 -47.08 16.88
N GLN A 347 -93.36 -45.78 16.97
CA GLN A 347 -94.56 -45.21 17.63
C GLN A 347 -95.86 -45.65 16.94
N SER A 348 -95.92 -45.61 15.60
CA SER A 348 -97.08 -46.07 14.84
C SER A 348 -97.31 -47.58 14.97
N LEU A 349 -96.25 -48.39 14.99
CA LEU A 349 -96.33 -49.83 15.29
C LEU A 349 -96.86 -50.10 16.70
N ASN A 350 -96.45 -49.32 17.70
CA ASN A 350 -96.97 -49.42 19.07
C ASN A 350 -98.43 -48.95 19.19
N MET A 351 -98.83 -47.89 18.50
CA MET A 351 -100.24 -47.46 18.44
C MET A 351 -101.12 -48.53 17.78
N GLN A 352 -100.69 -49.15 16.69
CA GLN A 352 -101.42 -50.25 16.05
C GLN A 352 -101.54 -51.48 16.95
N LYS A 353 -100.49 -51.79 17.74
CA LYS A 353 -100.56 -52.87 18.74
C LYS A 353 -101.57 -52.54 19.83
N ASN A 354 -101.55 -51.33 20.40
CA ASN A 354 -102.51 -50.88 21.43
C ASN A 354 -103.96 -50.87 20.93
N CYS A 355 -104.19 -50.44 19.68
CA CYS A 355 -105.52 -50.44 19.07
C CYS A 355 -106.06 -51.86 18.84
N LYS A 356 -105.19 -52.82 18.50
CA LYS A 356 -105.53 -54.25 18.42
C LYS A 356 -105.82 -54.85 19.81
N THR A 357 -105.09 -54.49 20.86
CA THR A 357 -105.40 -54.93 22.24
C THR A 357 -106.73 -54.37 22.74
N GLN A 358 -107.08 -53.12 22.41
CA GLN A 358 -108.41 -52.54 22.70
C GLN A 358 -109.55 -53.20 21.90
N THR A 359 -109.30 -53.61 20.65
CA THR A 359 -110.27 -54.32 19.81
C THR A 359 -110.52 -55.75 20.28
N ILE A 360 -109.51 -56.41 20.87
CA ILE A 360 -109.65 -57.75 21.45
C ILE A 360 -110.40 -57.68 22.79
N LEU A 361 -110.14 -56.65 23.62
CA LEU A 361 -110.87 -56.42 24.87
C LEU A 361 -112.37 -56.08 24.67
N THR A 362 -112.74 -55.49 23.53
CA THR A 362 -114.15 -55.18 23.20
C THR A 362 -114.91 -56.33 22.51
N LYS A 363 -114.23 -57.36 21.99
CA LYS A 363 -114.86 -58.56 21.37
C LYS A 363 -114.93 -59.79 22.28
N ALA A 364 -114.43 -59.71 23.52
CA ALA A 364 -114.36 -60.83 24.47
C ALA A 364 -115.37 -60.74 25.63
N LEU A 365 -116.55 -60.14 25.42
CA LEU A 365 -117.71 -60.32 26.30
C LEU A 365 -118.93 -60.73 25.45
N PRO A 366 -119.33 -62.01 25.43
CA PRO A 366 -120.53 -62.47 24.73
C PRO A 366 -121.80 -62.13 25.52
N ASN A 367 -122.83 -61.71 24.79
CA ASN A 367 -124.20 -61.52 25.28
C ASN A 367 -124.84 -62.84 25.76
N SER A 368 -125.75 -62.71 26.74
CA SER A 368 -127.11 -63.31 26.82
C SER A 368 -127.39 -64.08 28.13
N PRO A 369 -128.66 -64.37 28.52
CA PRO A 369 -129.93 -63.62 28.44
C PRO A 369 -130.81 -63.80 29.72
N THR A 370 -132.13 -63.51 29.61
CA THR A 370 -133.30 -63.86 30.48
C THR A 370 -133.57 -62.99 31.73
N CYS A 371 -134.57 -62.09 31.68
CA CYS A 371 -136.02 -62.27 31.94
C CYS A 371 -136.39 -62.30 33.45
N LEU A 372 -137.20 -61.32 33.92
CA LEU A 372 -138.54 -61.50 34.52
C LEU A 372 -139.00 -60.34 35.43
N LYS A 373 -140.26 -59.95 35.21
CA LYS A 373 -141.31 -59.54 36.17
C LYS A 373 -141.28 -58.15 36.83
N ASN A 374 -142.28 -57.36 36.41
CA ASN A 374 -143.38 -56.80 37.20
C ASN A 374 -143.17 -56.43 38.68
N GLY A 375 -143.49 -55.17 39.00
CA GLY A 375 -144.63 -54.88 39.88
C GLY A 375 -144.35 -54.25 41.25
N ASN A 376 -144.78 -52.99 41.36
CA ASN A 376 -145.40 -52.30 42.51
C ASN A 376 -144.67 -52.20 43.86
N SER A 377 -144.39 -50.97 44.30
CA SER A 377 -145.29 -50.14 45.12
C SER A 377 -144.82 -48.69 45.15
#